data_AF-A0AAN8F311-F1
#
_entry.id   AF-A0AAN8F311-F1
#
_cell.length_a   1.000
_cell.length_b   1.000
_cell.length_c   1.000
_cell.angle_alpha   90.00
_cell.angle_beta   90.00
_cell.angle_gamma   90.00
#
_symmetry.space_group_name_H-M   'P 1'
#
loop_
_entity.id
_entity.type
_entity.pdbx_description
1 polymer ?
#
loop_
_entity_poly.entity_id
_entity_poly.type
_entity_poly.pdbx_seq_one_letter_code
_entity_poly.pdbx_strand_id
1 'polypeptide(L)'
;MALTCDNCGLKTNEVKSGGAIKDHGCRLSLTIQEDVDLARDVLKSDTCSMRIPELDLEVGPGALCGRFTTAEGLLTATREQLSSQSSFFMGDSASIGERSQIEKFLDQFDEILNLKRGITIILDDPAGNSYIQSLGDAMGDPRLRKEFYERTFEQNEELGLNDMKVENYGELEPLKEDGDEESA
;
A
#
# COMPACT_ATOMS: atom_id res chain seq x y z
N MET A 1 1.74 -16.17 -1.39
CA MET A 1 2.02 -17.34 -0.56
C MET A 1 1.14 -17.28 0.67
N ALA A 2 0.32 -18.29 0.90
CA ALA A 2 -0.46 -18.44 2.12
C ALA A 2 0.10 -19.62 2.90
N LEU A 3 0.54 -19.39 4.13
CA LEU A 3 1.12 -20.40 5.01
C LEU A 3 0.33 -20.44 6.31
N THR A 4 -0.02 -21.64 6.77
CA THR A 4 -0.57 -21.90 8.09
C THR A 4 0.21 -23.08 8.67
N CYS A 5 0.92 -22.84 9.78
CA CYS A 5 1.71 -23.87 10.47
C CYS A 5 0.95 -24.39 11.69
N ASP A 6 0.58 -25.66 11.67
CA ASP A 6 -0.16 -26.28 12.78
C ASP A 6 0.72 -26.51 14.03
N ASN A 7 2.04 -26.52 13.89
CA ASN A 7 2.96 -26.78 15.00
C ASN A 7 3.32 -25.51 15.79
N CYS A 8 3.49 -24.36 15.12
CA CYS A 8 3.81 -23.09 15.79
C CYS A 8 2.71 -22.02 15.70
N GLY A 9 1.65 -22.27 14.94
CA GLY A 9 0.54 -21.33 14.76
C GLY A 9 0.81 -20.18 13.78
N LEU A 10 1.98 -20.14 13.12
CA LEU A 10 2.31 -19.08 12.16
C LEU A 10 1.31 -19.08 11.00
N LYS A 11 0.63 -17.95 10.80
CA LYS A 11 -0.28 -17.72 9.67
C LYS A 11 0.20 -16.49 8.89
N THR A 12 0.41 -16.67 7.60
CA THR A 12 0.79 -15.59 6.68
C THR A 12 -0.05 -15.71 5.41
N ASN A 13 -0.46 -14.58 4.86
CA ASN A 13 -1.10 -14.52 3.56
C ASN A 13 -0.61 -13.27 2.84
N GLU A 14 0.49 -13.44 2.11
CA GLU A 14 1.22 -12.34 1.48
C GLU A 14 1.32 -12.60 -0.03
N VAL A 15 1.05 -11.59 -0.83
CA VAL A 15 1.37 -11.60 -2.27
C VAL A 15 2.74 -10.97 -2.45
N LYS A 16 3.68 -11.74 -3.02
CA LYS A 16 5.04 -11.28 -3.33
C LYS A 16 5.23 -11.22 -4.84
N SER A 17 5.91 -10.18 -5.29
CA SER A 17 6.29 -10.03 -6.70
C SER A 17 7.33 -11.08 -7.06
N GLY A 18 7.12 -11.79 -8.17
CA GLY A 18 8.07 -12.78 -8.68
C GLY A 18 9.16 -12.20 -9.59
N GLY A 19 9.02 -10.93 -10.00
CA GLY A 19 9.97 -10.24 -10.88
C GLY A 19 10.88 -9.27 -10.13
N ALA A 20 11.84 -8.71 -10.85
CA ALA A 20 12.64 -7.59 -10.36
C ALA A 20 11.75 -6.37 -10.10
N ILE A 21 12.23 -5.48 -9.24
CA ILE A 21 11.60 -4.18 -9.01
C ILE A 21 11.59 -3.43 -10.35
N LYS A 22 10.44 -2.84 -10.72
CA LYS A 22 10.31 -2.10 -11.98
C LYS A 22 11.17 -0.83 -11.98
N ASP A 23 11.46 -0.30 -13.16
CA ASP A 23 12.28 0.92 -13.32
C ASP A 23 11.58 2.17 -12.77
N HIS A 24 10.25 2.21 -12.86
CA HIS A 24 9.41 3.31 -12.41
C HIS A 24 8.46 2.90 -11.29
N GLY A 25 8.20 3.84 -10.38
CA GLY A 25 7.08 3.75 -9.45
C GLY A 25 5.76 3.93 -10.20
N CYS A 26 4.66 3.48 -9.60
CA CYS A 26 3.35 3.57 -10.19
C CYS A 26 2.34 4.16 -9.20
N ARG A 27 1.59 5.15 -9.67
CA ARG A 27 0.42 5.70 -8.97
C ARG A 27 -0.84 5.35 -9.75
N LEU A 28 -1.75 4.66 -9.09
CA LEU A 28 -3.04 4.22 -9.63
C LEU A 28 -4.14 4.97 -8.90
N SER A 29 -4.96 5.75 -9.61
CA SER A 29 -6.11 6.44 -9.04
C SER A 29 -7.39 5.86 -9.62
N LEU A 30 -8.22 5.26 -8.75
CA LEU A 30 -9.51 4.68 -9.10
C LEU A 30 -10.63 5.53 -8.48
N THR A 31 -11.50 6.09 -9.32
CA THR A 31 -12.73 6.76 -8.87
C THR A 31 -13.89 5.78 -8.84
N ILE A 32 -14.50 5.62 -7.66
CA ILE A 32 -15.62 4.71 -7.42
C ILE A 32 -16.92 5.49 -7.53
N GLN A 33 -17.79 5.07 -8.46
CA GLN A 33 -19.12 5.67 -8.67
C GLN A 33 -20.23 4.63 -8.75
N GLU A 34 -19.93 3.44 -9.28
CA GLU A 34 -20.91 2.38 -9.49
C GLU A 34 -20.45 1.07 -8.85
N ASP A 35 -21.39 0.15 -8.72
CA ASP A 35 -21.16 -1.20 -8.19
C ASP A 35 -20.08 -1.97 -8.96
N VAL A 36 -20.00 -1.76 -10.27
CA VAL A 36 -18.95 -2.35 -11.11
C VAL A 36 -17.55 -1.88 -10.72
N ASP A 37 -17.40 -0.69 -10.13
CA ASP A 37 -16.10 -0.20 -9.69
C ASP A 37 -15.66 -0.85 -8.38
N LEU A 38 -16.62 -1.15 -7.50
CA LEU A 38 -16.38 -1.90 -6.26
C LEU A 38 -15.93 -3.34 -6.54
N ALA A 39 -16.46 -3.94 -7.62
CA ALA A 39 -16.13 -5.29 -8.05
C ALA A 39 -14.78 -5.43 -8.79
N ARG A 40 -14.06 -4.33 -9.06
CA ARG A 40 -12.76 -4.39 -9.78
C ARG A 40 -11.72 -5.14 -8.97
N ASP A 41 -10.98 -6.03 -9.63
CA ASP A 41 -9.83 -6.68 -9.01
C ASP A 41 -8.70 -5.68 -8.73
N VAL A 42 -8.18 -5.73 -7.51
CA VAL A 42 -7.10 -4.90 -6.98
C VAL A 42 -6.03 -5.80 -6.37
N LEU A 43 -4.80 -5.63 -6.83
CA LEU A 43 -3.61 -6.15 -6.21
C LEU A 43 -2.88 -4.99 -5.51
N LYS A 44 -2.89 -4.98 -4.18
CA LYS A 44 -2.05 -4.09 -3.38
C LYS A 44 -0.75 -4.81 -3.06
N SER A 45 0.40 -4.20 -3.38
CA SER A 45 1.70 -4.70 -2.92
C SER A 45 1.97 -4.32 -1.45
N ASP A 46 3.00 -4.92 -0.86
CA ASP A 46 3.49 -4.58 0.48
C ASP A 46 4.11 -3.17 0.54
N THR A 47 4.84 -2.76 -0.49
CA THR A 47 5.44 -1.43 -0.63
C THR A 47 4.45 -0.33 -0.98
N CYS A 48 3.20 -0.67 -1.30
CA CYS A 48 2.18 0.28 -1.71
C CYS A 48 1.53 0.98 -0.51
N SER A 49 1.46 2.30 -0.58
CA SER A 49 0.61 3.14 0.26
C SER A 49 -0.75 3.36 -0.41
N MET A 50 -1.82 3.37 0.38
CA MET A 50 -3.18 3.65 -0.08
C MET A 50 -3.69 4.95 0.56
N ARG A 51 -4.31 5.81 -0.24
CA ARG A 51 -4.90 7.07 0.22
C ARG A 51 -6.34 7.22 -0.29
N ILE A 52 -7.21 7.75 0.57
CA ILE A 52 -8.59 8.14 0.22
C ILE A 52 -8.76 9.62 0.63
N PRO A 53 -8.55 10.57 -0.30
CA PRO A 53 -8.58 12.00 0.01
C PRO A 53 -9.90 12.48 0.61
N GLU A 54 -11.02 11.90 0.19
CA GLU A 54 -12.35 12.28 0.66
C GLU A 54 -12.61 11.89 2.14
N LEU A 55 -11.86 10.92 2.66
CA LEU A 55 -11.90 10.49 4.05
C LEU A 55 -10.70 10.99 4.87
N ASP A 56 -9.76 11.72 4.24
CA ASP A 56 -8.47 12.07 4.85
C ASP A 56 -7.75 10.84 5.43
N LEU A 57 -7.88 9.71 4.74
CA LEU A 57 -7.32 8.43 5.16
C LEU A 57 -6.03 8.14 4.41
N GLU A 58 -4.98 7.83 5.15
CA GLU A 58 -3.73 7.31 4.62
C GLU A 58 -3.36 6.00 5.30
N VAL A 59 -3.07 4.99 4.49
CA VAL A 59 -2.61 3.67 4.90
C VAL A 59 -1.20 3.50 4.34
N GLY A 60 -0.21 3.51 5.24
CA GLY A 60 1.19 3.42 4.88
C GLY A 60 1.62 2.09 4.25
N PRO A 61 2.86 2.00 3.74
CA PRO A 61 3.44 0.75 3.27
C PRO A 61 3.48 -0.28 4.41
N GLY A 62 3.31 -1.56 4.09
CA GLY A 62 3.25 -2.67 5.04
C GLY A 62 1.90 -2.82 5.77
N ALA A 63 1.09 -1.76 5.86
CA ALA A 63 -0.28 -1.86 6.34
C ALA A 63 -1.17 -2.53 5.28
N LEU A 64 -2.08 -3.41 5.74
CA LEU A 64 -2.84 -4.32 4.86
C LEU A 64 -1.91 -5.06 3.89
N CYS A 65 -1.00 -5.88 4.43
CA CYS A 65 -0.01 -6.72 3.72
C CYS A 65 -0.47 -7.17 2.32
N GLY A 66 0.48 -7.33 1.39
CA GLY A 66 0.21 -7.56 -0.03
C GLY A 66 -0.92 -8.56 -0.27
N ARG A 67 -2.00 -8.10 -0.93
CA ARG A 67 -3.26 -8.84 -1.06
C ARG A 67 -3.86 -8.63 -2.45
N PHE A 68 -4.40 -9.72 -2.99
CA PHE A 68 -5.28 -9.70 -4.16
C PHE A 68 -6.73 -9.76 -3.66
N THR A 69 -7.52 -8.73 -3.97
CA THR A 69 -8.90 -8.54 -3.49
C THR A 69 -9.67 -7.72 -4.52
N THR A 70 -10.95 -7.42 -4.29
CA THR A 70 -11.67 -6.37 -5.01
C THR A 70 -11.51 -5.01 -4.33
N ALA A 71 -11.88 -3.91 -5.00
CA ALA A 71 -11.91 -2.58 -4.40
C ALA A 71 -12.83 -2.52 -3.17
N GLU A 72 -13.99 -3.19 -3.21
CA GLU A 72 -14.87 -3.39 -2.06
C GLU A 72 -14.19 -4.14 -0.91
N GLY A 73 -13.52 -5.24 -1.22
CA GLY A 73 -12.81 -6.05 -0.23
C GLY A 73 -11.66 -5.28 0.42
N LEU A 74 -11.00 -4.38 -0.32
CA LEU A 74 -9.96 -3.51 0.20
C LEU A 74 -10.52 -2.49 1.21
N LEU A 75 -11.66 -1.85 0.89
CA LEU A 75 -12.35 -0.92 1.80
C LEU A 75 -12.86 -1.64 3.05
N THR A 76 -13.49 -2.80 2.87
CA THR A 76 -14.00 -3.64 3.96
C THR A 76 -12.88 -4.09 4.89
N ALA A 77 -11.76 -4.56 4.33
CA ALA A 77 -10.59 -4.96 5.12
C ALA A 77 -10.00 -3.78 5.90
N THR A 78 -9.97 -2.57 5.29
CA THR A 78 -9.50 -1.36 5.96
C THR A 78 -10.40 -1.00 7.14
N ARG A 79 -11.73 -1.01 6.93
CA ARG A 79 -12.74 -0.78 7.96
C ARG A 79 -12.61 -1.78 9.12
N GLU A 80 -12.43 -3.06 8.81
CA GLU A 80 -12.28 -4.12 9.83
C GLU A 80 -10.97 -3.95 10.63
N GLN A 81 -9.86 -3.58 9.97
CA GLN A 81 -8.62 -3.25 10.67
C GLN A 81 -8.80 -2.05 11.61
N LEU A 82 -9.43 -0.97 11.14
CA LEU A 82 -9.68 0.21 11.97
C LEU A 82 -10.62 -0.11 13.13
N SER A 83 -11.68 -0.90 12.91
CA SER A 83 -12.63 -1.30 13.95
C SER A 83 -12.01 -2.23 15.01
N SER A 84 -11.11 -3.11 14.62
CA SER A 84 -10.40 -3.99 15.57
C SER A 84 -9.35 -3.22 16.37
N GLN A 85 -8.63 -2.30 15.72
CA GLN A 85 -7.62 -1.47 16.36
C GLN A 85 -8.22 -0.37 17.24
N SER A 86 -9.38 0.20 16.88
CA SER A 86 -10.03 1.24 17.68
C SER A 86 -10.34 0.79 19.10
N SER A 87 -10.75 -0.47 19.26
CA SER A 87 -10.98 -1.10 20.56
C SER A 87 -9.71 -1.17 21.43
N PHE A 88 -8.54 -1.27 20.79
CA PHE A 88 -7.24 -1.29 21.46
C PHE A 88 -6.73 0.12 21.78
N PHE A 89 -6.79 1.05 20.82
CA PHE A 89 -6.34 2.44 21.00
C PHE A 89 -7.19 3.22 21.99
N MET A 90 -8.46 2.85 22.18
CA MET A 90 -9.37 3.60 23.05
C MET A 90 -9.27 3.27 24.54
N GLY A 91 -8.58 2.21 24.96
CA GLY A 91 -8.41 1.88 26.38
C GLY A 91 -9.69 2.01 27.24
N ASP A 92 -9.50 2.08 28.56
CA ASP A 92 -10.57 2.43 29.52
C ASP A 92 -10.70 3.94 29.72
N SER A 93 -9.65 4.68 29.36
CA SER A 93 -9.49 6.11 29.63
C SER A 93 -9.88 7.02 28.47
N ALA A 94 -10.19 6.49 27.27
CA ALA A 94 -10.67 7.35 26.18
C ALA A 94 -12.00 8.00 26.53
N SER A 95 -12.11 9.26 26.12
CA SER A 95 -13.32 10.02 26.26
C SER A 95 -14.44 9.45 25.40
N ILE A 96 -15.69 9.61 25.85
CA ILE A 96 -16.89 9.23 25.08
C ILE A 96 -16.90 9.95 23.70
N GLY A 97 -16.30 11.14 23.63
CA GLY A 97 -16.17 11.91 22.39
C GLY A 97 -15.29 11.24 21.34
N GLU A 98 -14.14 10.68 21.72
CA GLU A 98 -13.24 9.98 20.80
C GLU A 98 -13.92 8.71 20.23
N ARG A 99 -14.63 7.96 21.08
CA ARG A 99 -15.39 6.75 20.64
C ARG A 99 -16.41 7.10 19.56
N SER A 100 -17.17 8.17 19.77
CA SER A 100 -18.13 8.64 18.79
C SER A 100 -17.49 9.11 17.48
N GLN A 101 -16.26 9.62 17.50
CA GLN A 101 -15.56 10.02 16.27
C GLN A 101 -15.17 8.82 15.41
N ILE A 102 -14.66 7.74 16.03
CA ILE A 102 -14.33 6.52 15.28
C ILE A 102 -15.59 5.86 14.75
N GLU A 103 -16.66 5.76 15.53
CA GLU A 103 -17.94 5.22 15.04
C GLU A 103 -18.44 5.97 13.81
N LYS A 104 -18.41 7.32 13.85
CA LYS A 104 -18.76 8.14 12.67
C LYS A 104 -17.84 7.89 11.48
N PHE A 105 -16.56 7.63 11.72
CA PHE A 105 -15.63 7.33 10.65
C PHE A 105 -15.91 5.95 10.02
N LEU A 106 -16.25 4.95 10.84
CA LEU A 106 -16.68 3.64 10.34
C LEU A 106 -18.01 3.72 9.57
N ASP A 107 -18.94 4.56 10.02
CA ASP A 107 -20.19 4.81 9.30
C ASP A 107 -19.93 5.41 7.90
N GLN A 108 -18.90 6.26 7.75
CA GLN A 108 -18.52 6.80 6.43
C GLN A 108 -18.06 5.69 5.46
N PHE A 109 -17.38 4.65 5.93
CA PHE A 109 -17.07 3.49 5.09
C PHE A 109 -18.34 2.77 4.66
N ASP A 110 -19.31 2.61 5.54
CA ASP A 110 -20.58 1.97 5.21
C ASP A 110 -21.38 2.79 4.19
N GLU A 111 -21.33 4.12 4.25
CA GLU A 111 -21.92 4.99 3.22
C GLU A 111 -21.27 4.82 1.85
N ILE A 112 -19.95 4.65 1.82
CA ILE A 112 -19.17 4.43 0.59
C ILE A 112 -19.47 3.06 -0.02
N LEU A 113 -19.51 2.00 0.81
CA LEU A 113 -19.86 0.65 0.37
C LEU A 113 -21.29 0.59 -0.20
N ASN A 114 -22.19 1.42 0.31
CA ASN A 114 -23.55 1.58 -0.22
C ASN A 114 -23.66 2.58 -1.39
N LEU A 115 -22.54 3.06 -1.95
CA LEU A 115 -22.47 4.02 -3.07
C LEU A 115 -23.23 5.34 -2.82
N LYS A 116 -23.44 5.72 -1.56
CA LYS A 116 -24.06 7.02 -1.22
C LYS A 116 -23.10 8.19 -1.43
N ARG A 117 -21.80 7.90 -1.44
CA ARG A 117 -20.71 8.86 -1.61
C ARG A 117 -19.66 8.28 -2.55
N GLY A 118 -19.37 8.97 -3.65
CA GLY A 118 -18.25 8.64 -4.52
C GLY A 118 -16.92 9.00 -3.86
N ILE A 119 -15.91 8.16 -4.06
CA ILE A 119 -14.56 8.34 -3.51
C ILE A 119 -13.50 8.02 -4.54
N THR A 120 -12.26 8.42 -4.23
CA THR A 120 -11.10 8.09 -5.03
C THR A 120 -10.10 7.30 -4.21
N ILE A 121 -9.81 6.07 -4.62
CA ILE A 121 -8.73 5.26 -4.04
C ILE A 121 -7.45 5.54 -4.84
N ILE A 122 -6.43 6.02 -4.15
CA ILE A 122 -5.10 6.25 -4.74
C ILE A 122 -4.15 5.21 -4.16
N LEU A 123 -3.60 4.36 -5.01
CA LEU A 123 -2.53 3.42 -4.68
C LEU A 123 -1.22 3.99 -5.22
N ASP A 124 -0.29 4.29 -4.32
CA ASP A 124 1.05 4.75 -4.67
C ASP A 124 2.07 3.68 -4.30
N ASP A 125 2.69 3.08 -5.32
CA ASP A 125 3.61 1.96 -5.18
C ASP A 125 4.97 2.28 -5.83
N PRO A 126 6.00 2.59 -5.02
CA PRO A 126 7.35 2.82 -5.50
C PRO A 126 7.97 1.61 -6.22
N ALA A 127 7.56 0.38 -5.88
CA ALA A 127 8.05 -0.83 -6.54
C ALA A 127 7.31 -1.15 -7.85
N GLY A 128 6.20 -0.46 -8.12
CA GLY A 128 5.40 -0.60 -9.35
C GLY A 128 4.67 -1.94 -9.49
N ASN A 129 4.47 -2.69 -8.41
CA ASN A 129 3.93 -4.04 -8.41
C ASN A 129 2.41 -4.11 -8.19
N SER A 130 1.80 -3.01 -7.76
CA SER A 130 0.36 -2.90 -7.57
C SER A 130 -0.40 -2.85 -8.89
N TYR A 131 -1.65 -3.32 -8.87
CA TYR A 131 -2.50 -3.42 -10.05
C TYR A 131 -3.96 -3.15 -9.72
N ILE A 132 -4.67 -2.50 -10.64
CA ILE A 132 -6.12 -2.37 -10.64
C ILE A 132 -6.63 -2.79 -12.02
N GLN A 133 -7.68 -3.61 -12.02
CA GLN A 133 -8.37 -4.05 -13.23
C GLN A 133 -8.99 -2.85 -13.96
N SER A 134 -8.63 -2.75 -15.24
CA SER A 134 -9.27 -1.84 -16.18
C SER A 134 -10.53 -2.52 -16.72
N LEU A 135 -11.67 -1.85 -16.62
CA LEU A 135 -12.93 -2.30 -17.22
C LEU A 135 -13.20 -1.61 -18.56
N GLY A 136 -12.43 -0.57 -18.90
CA GLY A 136 -12.51 0.11 -20.18
C GLY A 136 -11.96 -0.71 -21.35
N ASP A 137 -12.50 -0.44 -22.54
CA ASP A 137 -12.06 -1.00 -23.82
C ASP A 137 -10.73 -0.39 -24.30
N ALA A 138 -10.38 -0.61 -25.58
CA ALA A 138 -9.16 -0.10 -26.22
C ALA A 138 -8.95 1.43 -26.15
N MET A 139 -9.99 2.21 -25.80
CA MET A 139 -9.91 3.66 -25.59
C MET A 139 -9.44 4.06 -24.18
N GLY A 140 -9.27 3.09 -23.27
CA GLY A 140 -8.88 3.34 -21.89
C GLY A 140 -10.07 3.47 -20.94
N ASP A 141 -9.76 3.47 -19.65
CA ASP A 141 -10.75 3.48 -18.58
C ASP A 141 -10.88 4.89 -17.98
N PRO A 142 -12.05 5.55 -18.09
CA PRO A 142 -12.21 6.91 -17.60
C PRO A 142 -12.13 7.02 -16.07
N ARG A 143 -12.37 5.91 -15.35
CA ARG A 143 -12.37 5.87 -13.88
C ARG A 143 -11.02 5.45 -13.30
N LEU A 144 -10.11 4.93 -14.12
CA LEU A 144 -8.80 4.46 -13.67
C LEU A 144 -7.68 5.24 -14.38
N ARG A 145 -6.95 6.04 -13.60
CA ARG A 145 -5.76 6.73 -14.06
C ARG A 145 -4.50 6.00 -13.60
N LYS A 146 -3.57 5.77 -14.52
CA LYS A 146 -2.26 5.17 -14.23
C LYS A 146 -1.17 6.18 -14.56
N GLU A 147 -0.36 6.51 -13.58
CA GLU A 147 0.80 7.41 -13.72
C GLU A 147 2.06 6.65 -13.32
N PHE A 148 3.09 6.74 -14.16
CA PHE A 148 4.41 6.21 -13.83
C PHE A 148 5.31 7.39 -13.50
N TYR A 149 6.12 7.25 -12.46
CA TYR A 149 7.02 8.30 -11.99
C TYR A 149 8.43 7.74 -11.73
N GLU A 150 9.43 8.62 -11.87
CA GLU A 150 10.78 8.31 -11.43
C GLU A 150 10.85 8.39 -9.90
N ARG A 151 11.35 7.32 -9.29
CA ARG A 151 11.48 7.23 -7.84
C ARG A 151 12.41 8.31 -7.30
N THR A 152 12.08 8.81 -6.12
CA THR A 152 13.00 9.68 -5.38
C THR A 152 14.19 8.87 -4.85
N PHE A 153 15.25 9.58 -4.46
CA PHE A 153 16.43 8.95 -3.84
C PHE A 153 16.04 8.13 -2.59
N GLU A 154 15.17 8.67 -1.74
CA GLU A 154 14.66 8.00 -0.52
C GLU A 154 13.87 6.73 -0.85
N GLN A 155 13.03 6.77 -1.89
CA GLN A 155 12.30 5.58 -2.34
C GLN A 155 13.25 4.50 -2.87
N ASN A 156 14.34 4.88 -3.53
CA ASN A 156 15.36 3.93 -3.95
C ASN A 156 16.17 3.38 -2.77
N GLU A 157 16.45 4.17 -1.74
CA GLU A 157 17.09 3.70 -0.49
C GLU A 157 16.21 2.65 0.19
N GLU A 158 14.91 2.93 0.37
CA GLU A 158 13.96 2.00 1.00
C GLU A 158 13.84 0.68 0.23
N LEU A 159 13.94 0.74 -1.10
CA LEU A 159 13.94 -0.44 -1.96
C LEU A 159 15.32 -1.12 -2.08
N GLY A 160 16.37 -0.56 -1.47
CA GLY A 160 17.74 -1.07 -1.53
C GLY A 160 18.37 -0.99 -2.91
N LEU A 161 17.95 -0.04 -3.75
CA LEU A 161 18.37 0.10 -5.15
C LEU A 161 19.63 0.96 -5.31
N ASN A 162 19.87 1.93 -4.44
CA ASN A 162 20.99 2.86 -4.61
C ASN A 162 22.36 2.18 -4.42
N ASP A 163 22.45 1.22 -3.49
CA ASP A 163 23.67 0.44 -3.24
C ASP A 163 23.79 -0.81 -4.13
N MET A 164 22.83 -1.02 -5.05
CA MET A 164 22.78 -2.22 -5.88
C MET A 164 23.85 -2.15 -6.98
N LYS A 165 25.01 -2.77 -6.73
CA LYS A 165 26.05 -2.99 -7.75
C LYS A 165 25.59 -4.06 -8.72
N VAL A 166 25.27 -3.68 -9.97
CA VAL A 166 24.86 -4.62 -11.02
C VAL A 166 26.00 -5.05 -11.96
N GLU A 167 27.19 -4.43 -11.82
CA GLU A 167 28.37 -4.68 -12.64
C GLU A 167 29.63 -4.87 -11.77
N ASN A 168 30.68 -5.48 -12.35
CA ASN A 168 32.01 -5.63 -11.73
C ASN A 168 32.06 -6.29 -10.34
N TYR A 169 31.21 -7.29 -10.08
CA TYR A 169 31.20 -8.09 -8.83
C TYR A 169 32.55 -8.74 -8.45
N GLY A 170 33.54 -8.77 -9.35
CA GLY A 170 34.88 -9.36 -9.13
C GLY A 170 36.01 -8.35 -8.98
N GLU A 171 35.78 -7.05 -9.21
CA GLU A 171 36.78 -6.00 -9.01
C GLU A 171 36.46 -5.28 -7.70
N LEU A 172 36.93 -5.85 -6.60
CA LEU A 172 36.91 -5.16 -5.31
C LEU A 172 37.87 -3.96 -5.40
N GLU A 173 37.32 -2.76 -5.57
CA GLU A 173 38.09 -1.54 -5.32
C GLU A 173 38.54 -1.57 -3.85
N PRO A 174 39.85 -1.43 -3.56
CA PRO A 174 40.32 -1.41 -2.19
C PRO A 174 39.68 -0.21 -1.48
N LEU A 175 39.04 -0.49 -0.35
CA LEU A 175 38.57 0.55 0.57
C LEU A 175 39.75 1.46 0.87
N LYS A 176 39.63 2.76 0.54
CA LYS A 176 40.57 3.75 1.04
C LYS A 176 40.32 3.85 2.53
N GLU A 177 41.25 3.35 3.34
CA GLU A 177 41.33 3.69 4.75
C GLU A 177 41.58 5.20 4.81
N ASP A 178 40.60 5.96 5.31
CA ASP A 178 40.79 7.36 5.67
C ASP A 178 41.90 7.37 6.72
N GLY A 179 43.06 7.89 6.33
CA GLY A 179 44.26 7.88 7.14
C GLY A 179 44.02 8.52 8.50
N ASP A 180 44.43 7.82 9.55
CA ASP A 180 44.65 8.38 10.87
C ASP A 180 45.54 9.63 10.72
N GLU A 181 44.97 10.82 10.90
CA GLU A 181 45.74 12.03 11.14
C GLU A 181 46.47 11.85 12.48
N GLU A 182 47.71 11.37 12.42
CA GLU A 182 48.68 11.47 13.51
C GLU A 182 48.83 12.94 13.91
N SER A 183 48.13 13.33 14.96
CA SER A 183 48.41 14.51 15.77
C SER A 183 49.82 14.39 16.36
N ALA A 184 50.74 15.25 15.88
CA ALA A 184 52.02 15.55 16.49
C ALA A 184 52.04 16.99 17.01
#